data_AF-A0AA39KAQ2-F1
#
_entry.id   AF-A0AA39KAQ2-F1
#
_cell.length_a   1.000
_cell.length_b   1.000
_cell.length_c   1.000
_cell.angle_alpha   90.00
_cell.angle_beta   90.00
_cell.angle_gamma   90.00
#
_symmetry.space_group_name_H-M   'P 1'
#
loop_
_entity.id
_entity.type
_entity.pdbx_description
1 polymer ?
#
loop_
_entity_poly.entity_id
_entity_poly.type
_entity_poly.pdbx_seq_one_letter_code
_entity_poly.pdbx_strand_id
1 'polypeptide(L)'
;MSPIFDHVSLPALKQFEILVKKGHDMVWFGPTEYLRLHDLFRRSQCSLTVLALSTPISIESLLIPLLAQSPTLHKLEIFVRNDIAKDVFKALSRERGMVPNLKEICIAEAPKTLAESCLLEKADQLYAMILSRSDGDGRGPLKKLRVSFDSSRNKHEWMTIPVSPDSRFRNLLRMKVNALNVEVLLDGKYCIIDGRARVSFFGS
;
A
#
# COMPACT_ATOMS: atom_id res chain seq x y z
N MET A 1 14.49 -21.56 -2.53
CA MET A 1 14.77 -21.47 -3.98
C MET A 1 14.45 -20.05 -4.42
N SER A 2 15.48 -19.25 -4.74
CA SER A 2 15.27 -17.93 -5.33
C SER A 2 14.89 -18.11 -6.81
N PRO A 3 13.85 -17.42 -7.31
CA PRO A 3 13.49 -17.51 -8.72
C PRO A 3 14.66 -17.02 -9.60
N ILE A 4 15.04 -17.84 -10.57
CA ILE A 4 16.09 -17.52 -11.54
C ILE A 4 15.38 -16.87 -12.74
N PHE A 5 15.45 -15.54 -12.82
CA PHE A 5 14.96 -14.77 -13.98
C PHE A 5 16.07 -14.51 -15.00
N ASP A 6 17.25 -15.11 -14.81
CA ASP A 6 18.40 -14.90 -15.67
C ASP A 6 18.00 -15.29 -17.11
N HIS A 7 18.15 -14.35 -18.06
CA HIS A 7 17.77 -14.49 -19.48
C HIS A 7 16.28 -14.52 -19.85
N VAL A 8 15.36 -14.32 -18.90
CA VAL A 8 13.92 -14.20 -19.21
C VAL A 8 13.55 -12.74 -19.56
N SER A 9 12.74 -12.56 -20.61
CA SER A 9 12.10 -11.30 -20.98
C SER A 9 10.59 -11.52 -21.17
N LEU A 10 9.78 -10.63 -20.60
CA LEU A 10 8.32 -10.73 -20.58
C LEU A 10 7.67 -9.44 -21.13
N PRO A 11 7.82 -9.11 -22.43
CA PRO A 11 7.35 -7.84 -22.98
C PRO A 11 5.82 -7.65 -22.90
N ALA A 12 5.08 -8.75 -22.89
CA ALA A 12 3.62 -8.74 -22.74
C ALA A 12 3.15 -8.66 -21.27
N LEU A 13 4.06 -8.61 -20.28
CA LEU A 13 3.70 -8.59 -18.86
C LEU A 13 2.89 -7.33 -18.51
N LYS A 14 1.63 -7.54 -18.10
CA LYS A 14 0.75 -6.45 -17.63
C LYS A 14 0.55 -6.45 -16.13
N GLN A 15 0.71 -7.60 -15.49
CA GLN A 15 0.48 -7.79 -14.07
C GLN A 15 1.62 -8.57 -13.46
N PHE A 16 2.13 -8.09 -12.33
CA PHE A 16 3.20 -8.74 -11.59
C PHE A 16 2.86 -8.75 -10.11
N GLU A 17 3.03 -9.90 -9.49
CA GLU A 17 2.65 -10.11 -8.10
C GLU A 17 3.75 -10.86 -7.34
N ILE A 18 4.08 -10.33 -6.17
CA ILE A 18 4.87 -11.03 -5.17
C ILE A 18 3.93 -11.37 -4.01
N LEU A 19 3.49 -12.63 -3.99
CA LEU A 19 2.57 -13.15 -2.99
C LEU A 19 3.32 -13.98 -1.94
N VAL A 20 2.96 -13.81 -0.67
CA VAL A 20 3.42 -14.69 0.42
C VAL A 20 2.28 -15.62 0.80
N LYS A 21 2.53 -16.94 0.77
CA LYS A 21 1.56 -17.93 1.27
C LYS A 21 1.35 -17.74 2.77
N LYS A 22 0.08 -17.73 3.20
CA LYS A 22 -0.30 -17.69 4.62
C LYS A 22 0.39 -18.82 5.39
N GLY A 23 1.13 -18.48 6.43
CA GLY A 23 1.80 -19.44 7.33
C GLY A 23 3.32 -19.54 7.19
N HIS A 24 3.94 -18.88 6.19
CA HIS A 24 5.40 -18.79 6.10
C HIS A 24 5.93 -17.45 6.64
N ASP A 25 7.16 -17.48 7.15
CA ASP A 25 7.96 -16.31 7.49
C ASP A 25 8.00 -15.33 6.32
N MET A 26 8.04 -14.04 6.64
CA MET A 26 8.09 -12.97 5.63
C MET A 26 9.21 -13.28 4.65
N VAL A 27 8.91 -13.28 3.35
CA VAL A 27 9.94 -13.48 2.33
C VAL A 27 10.83 -12.25 2.35
N TRP A 28 12.03 -12.42 2.92
CA TRP A 28 13.06 -11.39 2.88
C TRP A 28 13.85 -11.56 1.58
N PHE A 29 13.67 -10.62 0.66
CA PHE A 29 14.51 -10.55 -0.54
C PHE A 29 15.87 -10.00 -0.16
N GLY A 30 16.92 -10.72 -0.55
CA GLY A 30 18.27 -10.19 -0.49
C GLY A 30 18.52 -9.16 -1.59
N PRO A 31 19.65 -8.43 -1.52
CA PRO A 31 20.06 -7.49 -2.56
C PRO A 31 20.11 -8.12 -3.96
N THR A 32 20.53 -9.38 -4.05
CA THR A 32 20.61 -10.13 -5.31
C THR A 32 19.25 -10.34 -5.95
N GLU A 33 18.22 -10.67 -5.17
CA GLU A 33 16.85 -10.81 -5.70
C GLU A 33 16.28 -9.48 -6.21
N TYR A 34 16.55 -8.36 -5.53
CA TYR A 34 16.14 -7.04 -6.01
C TYR A 34 16.82 -6.67 -7.33
N LEU A 35 18.11 -6.95 -7.47
CA LEU A 35 18.84 -6.74 -8.72
C LEU A 35 18.27 -7.59 -9.87
N ARG A 36 17.91 -8.84 -9.60
CA ARG A 36 17.30 -9.73 -10.59
C ARG A 36 15.92 -9.24 -11.04
N LEU A 37 15.09 -8.77 -10.12
CA LEU A 37 13.81 -8.16 -10.47
C LEU A 37 14.01 -6.91 -11.32
N HIS A 38 14.94 -6.03 -10.92
CA HIS A 38 15.26 -4.84 -11.70
C HIS A 38 15.69 -5.19 -13.12
N ASP A 39 16.58 -6.18 -13.28
CA ASP A 39 17.03 -6.61 -14.60
C ASP A 39 15.90 -7.22 -15.44
N LEU A 40 14.99 -7.99 -14.83
CA LEU A 40 13.82 -8.52 -15.50
C LEU A 40 12.95 -7.39 -16.09
N PHE A 41 12.58 -6.39 -15.29
CA PHE A 41 11.73 -5.28 -15.76
C PHE A 41 12.43 -4.45 -16.84
N ARG A 42 13.72 -4.16 -16.64
CA ARG A 42 14.54 -3.41 -17.60
C ARG A 42 14.62 -4.10 -18.96
N ARG A 43 14.85 -5.42 -18.99
CA ARG A 43 14.92 -6.21 -20.23
C ARG A 43 13.56 -6.44 -20.86
N SER A 44 12.52 -6.59 -20.03
CA SER A 44 11.16 -6.86 -20.51
C SER A 44 10.54 -5.64 -21.18
N GLN A 45 10.90 -4.41 -20.76
CA GLN A 45 10.29 -3.17 -21.25
C GLN A 45 8.74 -3.25 -21.25
N CYS A 46 8.20 -3.96 -20.27
CA CYS A 46 6.79 -4.31 -20.23
C CYS A 46 5.95 -3.10 -19.82
N SER A 47 4.76 -2.95 -20.40
CA SER A 47 3.80 -1.92 -19.95
C SER A 47 2.98 -2.46 -18.77
N LEU A 48 3.64 -2.56 -17.62
CA LEU A 48 3.01 -3.02 -16.38
C LEU A 48 1.86 -2.08 -16.00
N THR A 49 0.69 -2.64 -15.74
CA THR A 49 -0.53 -1.91 -15.33
C THR A 49 -0.93 -2.23 -13.89
N VAL A 50 -0.57 -3.42 -13.39
CA VAL A 50 -0.89 -3.88 -12.02
C VAL A 50 0.38 -4.41 -11.35
N LEU A 51 0.67 -3.91 -10.15
CA LEU A 51 1.77 -4.38 -9.30
C LEU A 51 1.20 -4.72 -7.91
N ALA A 52 1.39 -5.95 -7.45
CA ALA A 52 1.00 -6.38 -6.11
C ALA A 52 2.20 -6.91 -5.31
N LEU A 53 2.41 -6.36 -4.12
CA LEU A 53 3.54 -6.67 -3.25
C LEU A 53 3.00 -7.00 -1.85
N SER A 54 2.69 -8.27 -1.61
CA SER A 54 2.08 -8.74 -0.36
C SER A 54 3.08 -8.97 0.78
N THR A 55 4.30 -8.45 0.65
CA THR A 55 5.38 -8.52 1.66
C THR A 55 6.06 -7.16 1.76
N PRO A 56 6.63 -6.79 2.93
CA PRO A 56 7.48 -5.61 3.02
C PRO A 56 8.64 -5.74 2.06
N ILE A 57 8.92 -4.67 1.35
CA ILE A 57 10.03 -4.59 0.40
C ILE A 57 10.91 -3.39 0.69
N SER A 58 12.16 -3.43 0.22
CA SER A 58 13.03 -2.25 0.22
C SER A 58 12.44 -1.17 -0.68
N ILE A 59 12.24 0.03 -0.12
CA ILE A 59 11.66 1.16 -0.84
C ILE A 59 12.64 1.68 -1.89
N GLU A 60 13.88 1.93 -1.48
CA GLU A 60 14.92 2.48 -2.35
C GLU A 60 15.47 1.43 -3.31
N SER A 61 15.60 0.17 -2.89
CA SER A 61 16.18 -0.89 -3.74
C SER A 61 15.18 -1.56 -4.68
N LEU A 62 13.87 -1.50 -4.40
CA LEU A 62 12.86 -2.17 -5.22
C LEU A 62 11.68 -1.27 -5.60
N LEU A 63 10.95 -0.70 -4.63
CA LEU A 63 9.71 0.01 -4.95
C LEU A 63 9.94 1.17 -5.92
N ILE A 64 10.86 2.07 -5.59
CA ILE A 64 11.17 3.26 -6.39
C ILE A 64 11.64 2.87 -7.80
N PRO A 65 12.63 1.97 -7.97
CA PRO A 65 13.03 1.52 -9.29
C PRO A 65 11.91 0.88 -10.12
N LEU A 66 11.01 0.10 -9.50
CA LEU A 66 9.87 -0.51 -10.19
C LEU A 66 8.86 0.55 -10.64
N LEU A 67 8.55 1.51 -9.79
CA LEU A 67 7.64 2.63 -10.12
C LEU A 67 8.22 3.45 -11.27
N ALA A 68 9.54 3.74 -11.25
CA ALA A 68 10.23 4.48 -12.30
C ALA A 68 10.13 3.81 -13.68
N GLN A 69 10.22 2.47 -13.69
CA GLN A 69 10.17 1.65 -14.91
C GLN A 69 8.75 1.35 -15.38
N SER A 70 7.72 1.73 -14.61
CA SER A 70 6.33 1.36 -14.87
C SER A 70 5.43 2.59 -15.05
N PRO A 71 5.67 3.46 -16.05
CA PRO A 71 4.88 4.67 -16.26
C PRO A 71 3.40 4.40 -16.58
N THR A 72 3.09 3.20 -17.06
CA THR A 72 1.72 2.73 -17.35
C THR A 72 1.03 2.10 -16.13
N LEU A 73 1.64 2.13 -14.95
CA LEU A 73 1.07 1.52 -13.76
C LEU A 73 -0.22 2.24 -13.37
N HIS A 74 -1.30 1.47 -13.25
CA HIS A 74 -2.64 1.96 -12.91
C HIS A 74 -3.07 1.57 -11.51
N LYS A 75 -2.65 0.38 -11.06
CA LYS A 75 -3.00 -0.19 -9.76
C LYS A 75 -1.75 -0.67 -9.03
N LEU A 76 -1.63 -0.25 -7.78
CA LEU A 76 -0.56 -0.67 -6.87
C LEU A 76 -1.17 -1.26 -5.60
N GLU A 77 -0.81 -2.49 -5.28
CA GLU A 77 -1.09 -3.12 -3.99
C GLU A 77 0.21 -3.32 -3.22
N ILE A 78 0.26 -2.85 -1.98
CA ILE A 78 1.46 -2.94 -1.15
C ILE A 78 1.13 -3.34 0.27
N PHE A 79 2.01 -4.14 0.85
CA PHE A 79 2.01 -4.44 2.26
C PHE A 79 3.01 -3.54 2.99
N VAL A 80 2.56 -2.88 4.06
CA VAL A 80 3.37 -1.93 4.84
C VAL A 80 3.57 -2.42 6.28
N ARG A 81 4.70 -2.00 6.85
CA ARG A 81 5.05 -2.14 8.26
C ARG A 81 5.51 -0.78 8.78
N ASN A 82 5.56 -0.66 10.11
CA ASN A 82 5.90 0.59 10.76
C ASN A 82 7.28 1.15 10.38
N ASP A 83 8.27 0.27 10.21
CA ASP A 83 9.63 0.63 9.83
C ASP A 83 9.74 1.26 8.43
N ILE A 84 8.80 0.97 7.53
CA ILE A 84 8.84 1.44 6.13
C ILE A 84 7.66 2.36 5.74
N ALA A 85 6.60 2.43 6.54
CA ALA A 85 5.35 3.11 6.16
C ALA A 85 5.56 4.59 5.77
N LYS A 86 6.37 5.31 6.54
CA LYS A 86 6.71 6.71 6.25
C LYS A 86 7.36 6.85 4.86
N ASP A 87 8.33 5.99 4.56
CA ASP A 87 9.07 6.05 3.30
C ASP A 87 8.22 5.60 2.11
N VAL A 88 7.34 4.62 2.32
CA VAL A 88 6.31 4.24 1.35
C VAL A 88 5.42 5.43 1.00
N PHE A 89 4.85 6.10 2.01
CA PHE A 89 3.93 7.22 1.76
C PHE A 89 4.64 8.39 1.11
N LYS A 90 5.92 8.62 1.44
CA LYS A 90 6.76 9.60 0.76
C LYS A 90 7.11 9.19 -0.68
N ALA A 91 7.42 7.93 -0.95
CA ALA A 91 7.66 7.43 -2.30
C ALA A 91 6.41 7.54 -3.18
N LEU A 92 5.24 7.40 -2.55
CA LEU A 92 3.93 7.52 -3.16
C LEU A 92 3.39 8.96 -3.16
N SER A 93 4.03 9.94 -2.52
CA SER A 93 3.58 11.31 -2.69
C SER A 93 3.87 11.78 -4.12
N ARG A 94 3.02 12.65 -4.65
CA ARG A 94 3.15 13.16 -6.03
C ARG A 94 4.49 13.85 -6.30
N GLU A 95 5.16 14.36 -5.26
CA GLU A 95 6.48 14.99 -5.34
C GLU A 95 7.55 14.13 -6.03
N ARG A 96 7.38 12.80 -6.08
CA ARG A 96 8.32 11.89 -6.75
C ARG A 96 7.92 11.46 -8.17
N GLY A 97 6.72 11.80 -8.67
CA GLY A 97 6.37 11.79 -10.10
C GLY A 97 6.48 10.47 -10.90
N MET A 98 6.80 9.33 -10.26
CA MET A 98 7.23 8.11 -10.98
C MET A 98 6.10 7.38 -11.71
N VAL A 99 4.85 7.51 -11.25
CA VAL A 99 3.69 6.76 -11.75
C VAL A 99 2.50 7.70 -12.04
N PRO A 100 2.52 8.41 -13.19
CA PRO A 100 1.53 9.43 -13.50
C PRO A 100 0.12 8.88 -13.76
N ASN A 101 -0.01 7.58 -14.01
CA ASN A 101 -1.27 6.92 -14.34
C ASN A 101 -1.87 6.13 -13.16
N LEU A 102 -1.25 6.21 -11.98
CA LEU A 102 -1.68 5.46 -10.80
C LEU A 102 -3.03 5.99 -10.30
N LYS A 103 -4.09 5.20 -10.51
CA LYS A 103 -5.47 5.54 -10.16
C LYS A 103 -5.96 4.75 -8.95
N GLU A 104 -5.35 3.62 -8.65
CA GLU A 104 -5.77 2.73 -7.58
C GLU A 104 -4.59 2.35 -6.69
N ILE A 105 -4.77 2.52 -5.39
CA ILE A 105 -3.80 2.12 -4.37
C ILE A 105 -4.51 1.25 -3.36
N CYS A 106 -3.96 0.07 -3.10
CA CYS A 106 -4.36 -0.79 -1.99
C CYS A 106 -3.19 -0.89 -1.01
N ILE A 107 -3.38 -0.45 0.23
CA ILE A 107 -2.39 -0.57 1.29
C ILE A 107 -2.91 -1.58 2.30
N ALA A 108 -2.14 -2.66 2.49
CA ALA A 108 -2.39 -3.66 3.50
C ALA A 108 -1.39 -3.55 4.63
N GLU A 109 -1.83 -3.76 5.86
CA GLU A 109 -0.96 -4.01 7.00
C GLU A 109 -1.47 -5.20 7.81
N ALA A 110 -0.60 -5.82 8.60
CA ALA A 110 -0.97 -6.86 9.56
C ALA A 110 -0.36 -6.53 10.93
N PRO A 111 -0.88 -5.49 11.61
CA PRO A 111 -0.39 -5.11 12.92
C PRO A 111 -0.72 -6.21 13.94
N LYS A 112 0.15 -6.43 14.94
CA LYS A 112 -0.19 -7.32 16.07
C LYS A 112 -1.27 -6.68 16.94
N THR A 113 -1.12 -5.39 17.21
CA THR A 113 -2.08 -4.57 17.96
C THR A 113 -2.37 -3.29 17.19
N LEU A 114 -3.53 -2.67 17.37
CA LEU A 114 -3.81 -1.37 16.74
C LEU A 114 -2.87 -0.25 17.19
N ALA A 115 -2.31 -0.35 18.40
CA ALA A 115 -1.26 0.56 18.87
C ALA A 115 0.00 0.52 17.98
N GLU A 116 0.24 -0.64 17.35
CA GLU A 116 1.34 -0.89 16.42
C GLU A 116 0.93 -0.69 14.95
N SER A 117 -0.30 -0.19 14.70
CA SER A 117 -0.73 0.12 13.34
C SER A 117 0.10 1.24 12.77
N CYS A 118 0.83 0.95 11.70
CA CYS A 118 1.65 1.94 11.03
C CYS A 118 0.79 2.93 10.23
N LEU A 119 -0.38 2.51 9.78
CA LEU A 119 -1.36 3.39 9.16
C LEU A 119 -1.86 4.45 10.14
N LEU A 120 -2.12 4.06 11.39
CA LEU A 120 -2.55 4.99 12.43
C LEU A 120 -1.39 5.86 12.92
N GLU A 121 -0.23 5.25 13.19
CA GLU A 121 0.96 5.97 13.66
C GLU A 121 1.45 6.99 12.64
N LYS A 122 1.35 6.68 11.33
CA LYS A 122 1.79 7.54 10.23
C LYS A 122 0.62 8.17 9.47
N ALA A 123 -0.51 8.38 10.14
CA ALA A 123 -1.74 8.88 9.55
C ALA A 123 -1.56 10.23 8.83
N ASP A 124 -0.74 11.14 9.37
CA ASP A 124 -0.48 12.44 8.76
C ASP A 124 0.27 12.31 7.43
N GLN A 125 1.22 11.38 7.34
CA GLN A 125 1.96 11.11 6.10
C GLN A 125 1.09 10.40 5.07
N LEU A 126 0.22 9.47 5.52
CA LEU A 126 -0.78 8.85 4.67
C LEU A 126 -1.73 9.92 4.09
N TYR A 127 -2.22 10.83 4.93
CA TYR A 127 -3.07 11.94 4.53
C TYR A 127 -2.38 12.88 3.53
N ALA A 128 -1.12 13.25 3.79
CA ALA A 128 -0.33 14.07 2.86
C ALA A 128 -0.13 13.38 1.50
N MET A 129 0.13 12.07 1.47
CA MET A 129 0.22 11.29 0.24
C MET A 129 -1.09 11.34 -0.56
N ILE A 130 -2.22 11.20 0.13
CA ILE A 130 -3.55 11.25 -0.49
C ILE A 130 -3.83 12.63 -1.09
N LEU A 131 -3.62 13.70 -0.33
CA LEU A 131 -3.81 15.07 -0.81
C LEU A 131 -2.92 15.39 -2.01
N SER A 132 -1.67 14.92 -2.00
CA SER A 132 -0.76 15.15 -3.12
C SER A 132 -1.29 14.58 -4.45
N ARG A 133 -2.22 13.62 -4.38
CA ARG A 133 -2.82 12.93 -5.54
C ARG A 133 -4.27 13.31 -5.82
N SER A 134 -4.89 14.19 -5.01
CA SER A 134 -6.26 14.65 -5.24
C SER A 134 -6.34 15.83 -6.19
N ASP A 135 -5.34 16.71 -6.20
CA ASP A 135 -5.40 17.95 -7.00
C ASP A 135 -4.90 17.70 -8.43
N GLY A 136 -5.82 17.81 -9.39
CA GLY A 136 -5.58 17.52 -10.80
C GLY A 136 -4.77 18.61 -11.48
N ASP A 137 -3.47 18.42 -11.59
CA ASP A 137 -2.58 19.29 -12.37
C ASP A 137 -1.98 18.48 -13.54
N GLY A 138 -2.89 17.92 -14.36
CA GLY A 138 -2.63 17.28 -15.66
C GLY A 138 -2.36 15.77 -15.67
N ARG A 139 -2.04 15.14 -14.54
CA ARG A 139 -1.85 13.68 -14.39
C ARG A 139 -3.00 13.15 -13.53
N GLY A 140 -3.92 12.38 -14.13
CA GLY A 140 -5.26 12.13 -13.59
C GLY A 140 -5.30 11.74 -12.10
N PRO A 141 -6.32 12.19 -11.35
CA PRO A 141 -6.36 12.05 -9.90
C PRO A 141 -6.41 10.58 -9.48
N LEU A 142 -5.94 10.32 -8.25
CA LEU A 142 -6.23 9.05 -7.60
C LEU A 142 -7.75 8.86 -7.59
N LYS A 143 -8.22 7.68 -8.01
CA LYS A 143 -9.65 7.37 -8.09
C LYS A 143 -10.11 6.51 -6.93
N LYS A 144 -9.24 5.59 -6.49
CA LYS A 144 -9.55 4.63 -5.44
C LYS A 144 -8.37 4.46 -4.50
N LEU A 145 -8.62 4.65 -3.21
CA LEU A 145 -7.73 4.21 -2.15
C LEU A 145 -8.44 3.12 -1.35
N ARG A 146 -7.78 1.98 -1.18
CA ARG A 146 -8.18 0.90 -0.29
C ARG A 146 -7.14 0.73 0.81
N VAL A 147 -7.60 0.63 2.04
CA VAL A 147 -6.75 0.38 3.21
C VAL A 147 -7.32 -0.81 3.95
N SER A 148 -6.52 -1.87 4.13
CA SER A 148 -6.96 -3.12 4.76
C SER A 148 -6.06 -3.51 5.93
N PHE A 149 -6.69 -3.97 7.01
CA PHE A 149 -6.03 -4.50 8.20
C PHE A 149 -6.21 -6.02 8.21
N ASP A 150 -5.12 -6.78 8.05
CA ASP A 150 -5.15 -8.24 8.22
C ASP A 150 -4.93 -8.60 9.69
N SER A 151 -6.04 -8.66 10.43
CA SER A 151 -6.10 -9.09 11.83
C SER A 151 -6.18 -10.62 11.98
N SER A 152 -6.07 -11.40 10.89
CA SER A 152 -6.33 -12.85 10.93
C SER A 152 -5.39 -13.63 11.87
N ARG A 153 -4.29 -13.02 12.31
CA ARG A 153 -3.36 -13.57 13.32
C ARG A 153 -3.81 -13.37 14.77
N ASN A 154 -4.61 -12.36 15.08
CA ASN A 154 -4.98 -12.00 16.46
C ASN A 154 -6.51 -11.84 16.61
N LYS A 155 -7.21 -12.98 16.66
CA LYS A 155 -8.67 -13.04 16.86
C LYS A 155 -9.13 -12.63 18.27
N HIS A 156 -8.20 -12.42 19.22
CA HIS A 156 -8.51 -12.36 20.65
C HIS A 156 -8.13 -11.05 21.37
N GLU A 157 -7.42 -10.11 20.72
CA GLU A 157 -7.10 -8.82 21.34
C GLU A 157 -8.03 -7.74 20.78
N TRP A 158 -9.09 -7.47 21.54
CA TRP A 158 -10.16 -6.56 21.13
C TRP A 158 -9.70 -5.11 21.15
N MET A 159 -10.22 -4.39 20.16
CA MET A 159 -9.89 -3.03 19.78
C MET A 159 -10.36 -2.03 20.85
N THR A 160 -9.41 -1.38 21.55
CA THR A 160 -9.76 -0.41 22.61
C THR A 160 -9.08 0.94 22.51
N ILE A 161 -8.29 1.22 21.47
CA ILE A 161 -7.63 2.54 21.36
C ILE A 161 -8.43 3.43 20.42
N PRO A 162 -9.18 4.42 20.92
CA PRO A 162 -9.86 5.38 20.08
C PRO A 162 -8.83 6.22 19.33
N VAL A 163 -9.06 6.43 18.02
CA VAL A 163 -8.34 7.45 17.26
C VAL A 163 -8.62 8.79 17.94
N SER A 164 -7.56 9.51 18.34
CA SER A 164 -7.67 10.81 19.02
C SER A 164 -8.67 11.73 18.29
N PRO A 165 -9.54 12.47 19.02
CA PRO A 165 -10.48 13.43 18.42
C PRO A 165 -9.82 14.41 17.45
N ASP A 166 -8.58 14.80 17.71
CA ASP A 166 -7.83 15.78 16.90
C ASP A 166 -7.06 15.14 15.73
N SER A 167 -7.15 13.80 15.58
CA SER A 167 -6.43 13.10 14.53
C SER A 167 -7.01 13.38 13.16
N ARG A 168 -6.15 13.78 12.20
CA ARG A 168 -6.51 13.90 10.79
C ARG A 168 -6.98 12.58 10.16
N PHE A 169 -6.74 11.45 10.83
CA PHE A 169 -7.30 10.16 10.44
C PHE A 169 -8.85 10.13 10.51
N ARG A 170 -9.46 10.88 11.44
CA ARG A 170 -10.92 11.05 11.45
C ARG A 170 -11.42 11.75 10.20
N ASN A 171 -10.61 12.65 9.64
CA ASN A 171 -10.92 13.31 8.38
C ASN A 171 -10.82 12.32 7.21
N LEU A 172 -9.90 11.35 7.21
CA LEU A 172 -9.79 10.32 6.16
C LEU A 172 -11.07 9.50 5.98
N LEU A 173 -11.81 9.23 7.07
CA LEU A 173 -13.07 8.48 7.03
C LEU A 173 -14.24 9.33 6.51
N ARG A 174 -14.15 10.64 6.70
CA ARG A 174 -15.15 11.64 6.27
C ARG A 174 -14.78 12.27 4.92
N MET A 175 -13.62 11.94 4.35
CA MET A 175 -13.11 12.50 3.11
C MET A 175 -13.89 11.98 1.90
N LYS A 176 -14.91 12.74 1.50
CA LYS A 176 -15.21 12.96 0.08
C LYS A 176 -14.35 14.13 -0.39
N VAL A 177 -13.11 13.88 -0.76
CA VAL A 177 -12.30 14.91 -1.43
C VAL A 177 -12.66 14.86 -2.91
N ASN A 178 -13.29 15.92 -3.40
CA ASN A 178 -13.55 16.25 -4.80
C ASN A 178 -13.03 15.21 -5.83
N ALA A 179 -13.89 14.23 -6.18
CA ALA A 179 -13.68 13.14 -7.15
C ALA A 179 -12.84 11.91 -6.74
N LEU A 180 -12.25 11.88 -5.54
CA LEU A 180 -11.55 10.70 -4.99
C LEU A 180 -12.52 9.83 -4.18
N ASN A 181 -12.76 8.59 -4.65
CA ASN A 181 -13.46 7.58 -3.85
C ASN A 181 -12.45 6.93 -2.90
N VAL A 182 -12.31 7.49 -1.69
CA VAL A 182 -11.56 6.86 -0.61
C VAL A 182 -12.42 5.76 0.01
N GLU A 183 -12.17 4.50 -0.37
CA GLU A 183 -12.80 3.33 0.23
C GLU A 183 -11.89 2.80 1.36
N VAL A 184 -12.05 3.32 2.57
CA VAL A 184 -11.43 2.71 3.76
C VAL A 184 -12.17 1.41 4.07
N LEU A 185 -11.76 0.32 3.42
CA LEU A 185 -12.33 -1.01 3.62
C LEU A 185 -11.60 -1.72 4.76
N LEU A 186 -12.14 -1.54 5.95
CA LEU A 186 -11.92 -2.46 7.06
C LEU A 186 -12.62 -3.77 6.69
N ASP A 187 -11.95 -4.66 5.95
CA ASP A 187 -12.57 -5.84 5.36
C ASP A 187 -13.20 -6.75 6.45
N GLY A 188 -14.50 -6.98 6.29
CA GLY A 188 -15.38 -7.62 7.27
C GLY A 188 -15.19 -9.12 7.43
N LYS A 189 -14.34 -9.79 6.65
CA LYS A 189 -14.04 -11.21 6.93
C LYS A 189 -13.19 -11.39 8.20
N TYR A 190 -12.51 -10.34 8.68
CA TYR A 190 -11.64 -10.39 9.86
C TYR A 190 -11.74 -9.16 10.80
N CYS A 191 -12.45 -8.10 10.44
CA CYS A 191 -12.80 -7.02 11.36
C CYS A 191 -14.27 -7.10 11.78
N ILE A 192 -14.54 -7.72 12.94
CA ILE A 192 -15.82 -7.53 13.65
C ILE A 192 -15.66 -6.29 14.52
N ILE A 193 -15.81 -5.10 13.93
CA ILE A 193 -16.10 -3.91 14.72
C ILE A 193 -17.62 -3.92 14.93
N ASP A 194 -18.06 -4.37 16.11
CA ASP A 194 -19.43 -4.14 16.62
C ASP A 194 -19.82 -2.67 16.38
N GLY A 195 -21.08 -2.40 16.01
CA GLY A 195 -21.62 -1.05 15.87
C GLY A 195 -21.28 -0.13 17.05
N ARG A 196 -21.17 -0.65 18.28
CA ARG A 196 -20.64 0.10 19.45
C ARG A 196 -19.16 0.42 19.34
N ALA A 197 -18.31 -0.54 18.98
CA ALA A 197 -16.89 -0.31 18.76
C ALA A 197 -16.67 0.71 17.61
N ARG A 198 -17.56 0.74 16.60
CA ARG A 198 -17.50 1.72 15.52
C ARG A 198 -17.75 3.15 16.04
N VAL A 199 -18.72 3.31 16.93
CA VAL A 199 -19.02 4.59 17.61
C VAL A 199 -17.89 4.98 18.58
N SER A 200 -17.33 4.03 19.32
CA SER A 200 -16.21 4.27 20.25
C SER A 200 -14.91 4.62 19.52
N PHE A 201 -14.64 3.99 18.37
CA PHE A 201 -13.39 4.13 17.63
C PHE A 201 -13.35 5.40 16.79
N PHE A 202 -14.50 5.81 16.25
CA PHE A 202 -14.60 6.98 15.36
C PHE A 202 -15.24 8.21 16.00
N GLY A 203 -15.82 8.06 17.21
CA GLY A 203 -16.68 9.06 17.82
C GLY A 203 -18.01 9.22 17.07
N SER A 204 -19.04 9.64 17.80
CA SER A 204 -20.28 10.17 17.22
C SER A 204 -20.02 11.40 16.35
#